data_AF-A0A4Q5QXY1-F1
#
_entry.id   AF-A0A4Q5QXY1-F1
#
_cell.length_a   1.000
_cell.length_b   1.000
_cell.length_c   1.000
_cell.angle_alpha   90.00
_cell.angle_beta   90.00
_cell.angle_gamma   90.00
#
_symmetry.space_group_name_H-M   'P 1'
#
loop_
_entity.id
_entity.type
_entity.pdbx_description
1 polymer ?
#
loop_
_entity_poly.entity_id
_entity_poly.type
_entity_poly.pdbx_seq_one_letter_code
_entity_poly.pdbx_strand_id
1 'polypeptide(L)' 'MKHLLDLAGWNRREHFEFFSGFEEPFFGLVANLDCTPALAEAKRLGVPFFLYYLYQALQAVNQVEALRYRIEAGQVYA' A
#
# COMPACT_ATOMS: atom_id res chain seq x y z
N MET A 1 13.29 -3.84 4.91
CA MET A 1 13.40 -3.94 6.38
C MET A 1 12.81 -2.67 6.95
N LYS A 2 12.05 -2.78 8.05
CA LYS A 2 11.48 -1.59 8.67
C LYS A 2 12.56 -0.72 9.30
N HIS A 3 12.44 0.59 9.17
CA HIS A 3 13.32 1.54 9.82
C HIS A 3 12.51 2.67 10.44
N LEU A 4 12.99 3.21 11.56
CA LEU A 4 12.36 4.35 12.20
C LEU A 4 12.42 5.55 11.26
N LEU A 5 11.28 6.18 11.00
CA LEU A 5 11.18 7.33 10.11
C LEU A 5 11.64 8.59 10.84
N ASP A 6 12.49 9.40 10.20
CA ASP A 6 12.77 10.75 10.68
C ASP A 6 11.56 11.66 10.41
N LEU A 7 10.75 11.86 11.43
CA LEU A 7 9.56 12.71 11.34
C LEU A 7 9.91 14.17 11.06
N ALA A 8 11.05 14.68 11.52
CA ALA A 8 11.39 16.10 11.36
C ALA A 8 11.70 16.45 9.90
N GLY A 9 12.39 15.56 9.18
CA GLY A 9 12.70 15.71 7.75
C GLY A 9 11.61 15.21 6.80
N TRP A 10 10.52 14.61 7.30
CA TRP A 10 9.52 13.98 6.46
C TRP A 10 8.54 14.99 5.84
N ASN A 11 8.43 14.98 4.52
CA ASN A 11 7.54 15.87 3.77
C ASN A 11 6.04 15.72 4.11
N ARG A 12 5.63 14.64 4.79
CA ARG A 12 4.24 14.41 5.22
C ARG A 12 4.02 14.57 6.71
N ARG A 13 4.99 15.11 7.46
CA ARG A 13 4.90 15.34 8.92
C ARG A 13 3.58 16.00 9.32
N GLU A 14 3.26 17.15 8.72
CA GLU A 14 2.05 17.92 9.06
C GLU A 14 0.75 17.18 8.71
N HIS A 15 0.75 16.43 7.61
CA HIS A 15 -0.39 15.59 7.23
C HIS A 15 -0.61 14.49 8.28
N PHE A 16 0.46 13.82 8.69
CA PHE A 16 0.39 12.78 9.70
C PHE A 16 -0.07 13.34 11.05
N GLU A 17 0.53 14.44 11.52
CA GLU A 17 0.13 15.10 12.77
C GLU A 17 -1.36 15.46 12.76
N PHE A 18 -1.87 16.01 11.66
CA PHE A 18 -3.28 16.37 11.52
C PHE A 18 -4.21 15.15 11.58
N PHE A 19 -3.98 14.13 10.75
CA PHE A 19 -4.90 12.98 10.66
C PHE A 19 -4.75 11.99 11.83
N SER A 20 -3.56 11.86 12.42
CA SER A 20 -3.28 10.87 13.48
C SER A 20 -4.09 11.08 14.77
N GLY A 21 -4.62 12.29 14.98
CA GLY A 21 -5.48 12.61 16.12
C GLY A 21 -6.95 12.26 15.94
N PHE A 22 -7.36 11.74 14.77
CA PHE A 22 -8.76 11.43 14.48
C PHE A 22 -9.11 10.04 15.03
N GLU A 23 -10.38 9.84 15.41
CA GLU A 23 -10.89 8.53 15.82
C GLU A 23 -10.85 7.53 14.65
N GLU A 24 -11.16 7.99 13.43
CA GLU A 24 -11.14 7.20 12.20
C GLU A 24 -10.28 7.91 11.13
N PRO A 25 -8.96 7.70 11.11
CA PRO A 25 -8.02 8.39 10.20
C PRO A 25 -7.91 7.70 8.82
N PHE A 26 -8.93 6.94 8.41
CA PHE A 26 -8.90 6.10 7.22
C PHE A 26 -9.97 6.51 6.20
N PHE A 27 -9.72 6.16 4.93
CA PHE A 27 -10.70 6.30 3.87
C PHE A 27 -10.70 5.05 2.99
N GLY A 28 -11.88 4.69 2.48
CA GLY A 28 -12.06 3.60 1.52
C GLY A 28 -12.24 4.14 0.10
N LEU A 29 -11.68 3.43 -0.88
CA LEU A 29 -11.91 3.68 -2.30
C LEU A 29 -12.23 2.36 -2.99
N VAL A 30 -13.20 2.38 -3.91
CA VAL A 30 -13.48 1.28 -4.83
C VAL A 30 -13.35 1.81 -6.26
N ALA A 31 -12.60 1.10 -7.10
CA ALA A 31 -12.41 1.43 -8.50
C ALA A 31 -12.50 0.16 -9.35
N ASN A 32 -13.05 0.31 -10.56
CA ASN A 32 -13.05 -0.77 -11.56
C ASN A 32 -11.70 -0.81 -12.27
N LEU A 33 -11.15 -2.02 -12.44
CA LEU A 33 -9.92 -2.27 -13.17
C LEU A 33 -10.21 -3.21 -14.35
N ASP A 34 -9.71 -2.88 -15.53
CA ASP A 34 -9.72 -3.81 -16.65
C ASP A 34 -8.65 -4.89 -16.44
N CYS A 35 -9.10 -6.07 -16.03
CA CYS A 35 -8.25 -7.23 -15.78
C CYS A 35 -8.11 -8.15 -17.00
N THR A 36 -8.64 -7.79 -18.17
CA THR A 36 -8.59 -8.63 -19.38
C THR A 36 -7.16 -9.05 -19.74
N PRO A 37 -6.14 -8.15 -19.72
CA PRO A 37 -4.76 -8.55 -20.00
C PRO A 37 -4.17 -9.48 -18.92
N ALA A 38 -4.49 -9.23 -17.66
CA ALA A 38 -4.02 -10.04 -16.53
C ALA A 38 -4.58 -11.46 -16.57
N LEU A 39 -5.86 -11.61 -16.96
CA LEU A 39 -6.49 -12.91 -17.12
C LEU A 39 -5.89 -13.71 -18.29
N ALA A 40 -5.60 -13.05 -19.41
CA ALA A 40 -4.94 -13.68 -20.55
C ALA A 40 -3.53 -14.18 -20.18
N GLU A 41 -2.77 -13.37 -19.44
CA GLU A 41 -1.42 -13.72 -19.02
C GLU A 41 -1.39 -14.85 -17.99
N ALA A 42 -2.31 -14.84 -17.01
CA ALA A 42 -2.44 -15.94 -16.05
C ALA A 42 -2.73 -17.29 -16.76
N LYS A 43 -3.60 -17.27 -17.77
CA LYS A 43 -3.88 -18.44 -18.62
C LYS A 43 -2.65 -18.89 -19.41
N ARG A 44 -1.92 -17.96 -20.02
CA ARG A 44 -0.68 -18.25 -20.77
C ARG A 44 0.39 -18.90 -19.88
N LEU A 45 0.51 -18.45 -18.64
CA LEU A 45 1.45 -18.96 -17.65
C LEU A 45 1.00 -20.25 -16.95
N GLY A 46 -0.27 -20.66 -17.12
CA GLY A 46 -0.83 -21.84 -16.45
C GLY A 46 -1.02 -21.68 -14.94
N VAL A 47 -1.18 -20.44 -14.44
CA VAL A 47 -1.35 -20.15 -13.01
C VAL A 47 -2.79 -19.71 -12.68
N PRO A 48 -3.30 -19.98 -11.46
CA PRO A 48 -4.58 -19.46 -11.04
C PRO A 48 -4.63 -17.92 -11.11
N PHE A 49 -5.66 -17.37 -11.75
CA PHE A 49 -5.84 -15.92 -11.88
C PHE A 49 -5.81 -15.18 -10.53
N PHE A 50 -6.38 -15.81 -9.48
CA PHE A 50 -6.29 -15.31 -8.10
C PHE A 50 -4.86 -15.03 -7.65
N LEU A 51 -3.96 -16.00 -7.81
CA LEU A 51 -2.57 -15.86 -7.40
C LEU A 51 -1.84 -14.85 -8.27
N TYR A 52 -2.17 -14.78 -9.57
CA TYR A 52 -1.61 -13.80 -10.48
C TYR A 52 -1.92 -12.37 -10.03
N TYR A 53 -3.20 -12.02 -9.84
CA TYR A 53 -3.52 -10.64 -9.47
C TYR A 53 -3.10 -10.32 -8.03
N LEU A 54 -3.12 -11.30 -7.12
CA LEU A 54 -2.64 -11.11 -5.75
C LEU A 54 -1.15 -10.74 -5.72
N TYR A 55 -0.33 -11.47 -6.48
CA TYR A 55 1.08 -11.15 -6.65
C TYR A 55 1.26 -9.74 -7.23
N GLN A 56 0.55 -9.39 -8.30
CA GLN A 56 0.67 -8.06 -8.92
C GLN A 56 0.21 -6.93 -7.99
N ALA A 57 -0.84 -7.15 -7.20
CA ALA A 57 -1.30 -6.20 -6.20
C ALA A 57 -0.24 -5.96 -5.12
N LEU A 58 0.38 -7.03 -4.61
CA LEU A 58 1.47 -6.92 -3.64
C LEU A 58 2.71 -6.23 -4.23
N GLN A 59 3.04 -6.49 -5.49
CA GLN A 59 4.12 -5.80 -6.20
C GLN A 59 3.85 -4.30 -6.29
N ALA A 60 2.63 -3.90 -6.68
CA ALA A 60 2.24 -2.49 -6.75
C ALA A 60 2.29 -1.81 -5.38
N VAL A 61 1.76 -2.45 -4.33
CA VAL A 61 1.80 -1.93 -2.95
C VAL A 61 3.24 -1.72 -2.48
N ASN A 62 4.14 -2.65 -2.76
CA ASN A 62 5.55 -2.55 -2.36
C ASN A 62 6.35 -1.48 -3.13
N GLN A 63 5.90 -1.09 -4.33
CA GLN A 63 6.50 -0.02 -5.12
C GLN A 63 6.08 1.37 -4.65
N VAL A 64 4.93 1.50 -3.97
CA VAL A 64 4.43 2.76 -3.44
C VAL A 64 4.89 2.94 -2.00
N GLU A 65 5.91 3.77 -1.77
CA GLU A 65 6.48 4.02 -0.45
C GLU A 65 5.42 4.36 0.61
N ALA A 66 4.43 5.19 0.25
CA ALA A 66 3.37 5.61 1.15
C ALA A 66 2.52 4.46 1.72
N LEU A 67 2.46 3.30 1.05
CA LEU A 67 1.71 2.12 1.49
C LEU A 67 2.53 1.20 2.41
N ARG A 68 3.82 1.50 2.61
CA ARG A 68 4.72 0.73 3.46
C ARG A 68 4.83 1.27 4.88
N TYR A 69 4.43 2.52 5.12
CA TYR A 69 4.48 3.12 6.45
C TYR A 69 3.59 2.39 7.46
N ARG A 70 4.06 2.24 8.69
CA ARG A 70 3.32 1.62 9.81
C ARG A 70 3.50 2.43 11.09
N ILE A 71 2.46 2.44 11.93
CA ILE A 71 2.55 2.95 13.30
C ILE A 71 2.72 1.76 14.24
N GLU A 72 3.81 1.72 14.98
CA GLU A 72 4.07 0.68 15.98
C GLU A 72 4.49 1.34 17.29
N ALA A 73 3.78 1.05 18.38
CA ALA A 73 4.05 1.64 19.70
C ALA A 73 4.17 3.19 19.70
N GLY A 74 3.35 3.86 18.88
CA GLY A 74 3.35 5.32 18.74
C GLY A 74 4.48 5.91 17.88
N GLN A 75 5.31 5.06 17.26
CA GLN A 75 6.38 5.48 16.34
C GLN A 75 6.02 5.12 14.89
N VAL A 76 6.51 5.94 13.95
CA VAL A 76 6.29 5.71 12.51
C VAL A 76 7.49 5.01 11.91
N TYR A 77 7.24 3.91 11.20
CA TYR A 77 8.24 3.10 10.51
C TYR A 77 7.99 3.06 9.01
N ALA A 78 9.06 2.94 8.23
CA ALA A 78 9.05 2.82 6.76
C ALA A 78 9.69 1.52 6.27
#